data_AF-A0A0H4QLF1-F1
#
_entry.id   AF-A0A0H4QLF1-F1
#
_cell.length_a   1.000
_cell.length_b   1.000
_cell.length_c   1.000
_cell.angle_alpha   90.00
_cell.angle_beta   90.00
_cell.angle_gamma   90.00
#
_symmetry.space_group_name_H-M   'P 1'
#
loop_
_entity.id
_entity.type
_entity.pdbx_description
1 polymer ?
#
loop_
_entity_poly.entity_id
_entity_poly.type
_entity_poly.pdbx_seq_one_letter_code
_entity_poly.pdbx_strand_id
1 'polypeptide(L)'
;MKTKSITLSILLIGISIGSITSIGSSPTSVSAYTSSTSNELPKKIMISREDISLPLSIPTYELNSNKIQKTSKKLNILNKEKTQLKTFYAKKISVHNRVYWKLANNKIIDDKRVVIIK
;
A
#
# COMPACT_ATOMS: atom_id res chain seq x y z
N MET A 1 -66.54 -14.91 6.15
CA MET A 1 -65.19 -15.12 6.71
C MET A 1 -64.20 -14.41 5.80
N LYS A 2 -63.46 -13.41 6.33
CA LYS A 2 -62.50 -12.61 5.54
C LYS A 2 -61.13 -13.30 5.56
N THR A 3 -60.61 -13.65 4.39
CA THR A 3 -59.25 -14.17 4.20
C THR A 3 -58.25 -13.04 3.96
N LYS A 4 -56.99 -13.35 4.28
CA LYS A 4 -55.91 -12.46 4.67
C LYS A 4 -55.16 -11.83 3.49
N SER A 5 -54.72 -10.59 3.74
CA SER A 5 -53.40 -9.99 3.48
C SER A 5 -52.48 -10.64 2.44
N ILE A 6 -52.08 -9.87 1.41
CA ILE A 6 -50.73 -9.89 0.83
C ILE A 6 -50.41 -8.47 0.33
N THR A 7 -49.59 -7.73 1.06
CA THR A 7 -48.84 -6.57 0.55
C THR A 7 -47.39 -7.00 0.42
N LEU A 8 -46.91 -7.18 -0.80
CA LEU A 8 -45.50 -7.41 -1.05
C LEU A 8 -45.09 -6.86 -2.42
N SER A 9 -44.18 -5.88 -2.35
CA SER A 9 -43.17 -5.55 -3.34
C SER A 9 -43.60 -5.07 -4.73
N ILE A 10 -43.58 -3.74 -4.93
CA ILE A 10 -42.95 -3.16 -6.12
C ILE A 10 -42.11 -1.95 -5.68
N LEU A 11 -40.87 -2.27 -5.30
CA LEU A 11 -39.70 -1.43 -5.47
C LEU A 11 -39.60 -1.09 -6.97
N LEU A 12 -39.74 0.18 -7.39
CA LEU A 12 -39.01 0.76 -8.53
C LEU A 12 -39.41 2.22 -8.82
N ILE A 13 -38.43 2.98 -9.32
CA ILE A 13 -38.50 4.29 -9.99
C ILE A 13 -38.23 5.50 -9.08
N GLY A 14 -36.93 5.74 -8.88
CA GLY A 14 -36.38 7.08 -8.68
C GLY A 14 -35.41 7.39 -9.83
N ILE A 15 -35.92 7.55 -11.04
CA ILE A 15 -35.16 8.10 -12.17
C ILE A 15 -35.36 9.60 -12.11
N SER A 16 -34.37 10.33 -11.59
CA SER A 16 -34.31 11.78 -11.75
C SER A 16 -32.90 12.22 -12.14
N ILE A 17 -32.77 12.39 -13.46
CA ILE A 17 -32.29 13.61 -14.12
C ILE A 17 -30.87 14.08 -13.76
N GLY A 18 -29.98 13.98 -14.75
CA GLY A 18 -28.68 14.64 -14.72
C GLY A 18 -27.81 14.44 -15.97
N SER A 19 -28.40 14.17 -17.13
CA SER A 19 -27.64 14.16 -18.40
C SER A 19 -27.53 15.57 -18.95
N ILE A 20 -26.47 16.30 -18.57
CA ILE A 20 -25.79 17.26 -19.45
C ILE A 20 -24.39 17.51 -18.91
N THR A 21 -23.40 16.81 -19.46
CA THR A 21 -22.06 17.35 -19.78
C THR A 21 -21.39 16.35 -20.71
N SER A 22 -21.63 16.49 -22.01
CA SER A 22 -20.82 15.85 -23.04
C SER A 22 -19.58 16.70 -23.29
N ILE A 23 -18.45 16.42 -22.65
CA ILE A 23 -17.15 16.84 -23.21
C ILE A 23 -16.12 15.73 -22.93
N GLY A 24 -15.80 15.00 -24.01
CA GLY A 24 -14.55 14.30 -24.26
C GLY A 24 -13.81 13.69 -23.07
N SER A 25 -13.98 12.40 -22.85
CA SER A 25 -12.93 11.55 -22.31
C SER A 25 -13.17 10.15 -22.82
N SER A 26 -12.25 9.69 -23.67
CA SER A 26 -12.10 8.29 -24.04
C SER A 26 -12.35 7.40 -22.81
N PRO A 27 -12.99 6.22 -22.95
CA PRO A 27 -12.95 5.22 -21.89
C PRO A 27 -11.49 4.83 -21.74
N THR A 28 -10.77 5.59 -20.91
CA THR A 28 -9.41 5.28 -20.53
C THR A 28 -9.60 4.08 -19.64
N SER A 29 -9.39 2.90 -20.21
CA SER A 29 -9.40 1.64 -19.50
C SER A 29 -8.60 1.87 -18.24
N VAL A 30 -9.27 1.86 -17.09
CA VAL A 30 -8.59 1.90 -15.80
C VAL A 30 -7.98 0.53 -15.70
N SER A 31 -6.79 0.38 -16.30
CA SER A 31 -5.97 -0.82 -16.15
C SER A 31 -5.83 -0.97 -14.64
N ALA A 32 -6.50 -1.98 -14.08
CA ALA A 32 -6.38 -2.33 -12.70
C ALA A 32 -4.92 -2.77 -12.54
N TYR A 33 -4.06 -1.83 -12.14
CA TYR A 33 -2.66 -2.11 -11.83
C TYR A 33 -2.67 -3.00 -10.60
N THR A 34 -2.69 -4.30 -10.85
CA THR A 34 -2.59 -5.35 -9.84
C THR A 34 -1.21 -5.20 -9.21
N SER A 35 -1.19 -4.85 -7.92
CA SER A 35 0.02 -4.93 -7.13
C SER A 35 0.46 -6.40 -7.11
N SER A 36 1.46 -6.75 -7.90
CA SER A 36 2.07 -8.07 -7.87
C SER A 36 2.84 -8.19 -6.55
N THR A 37 2.16 -8.71 -5.53
CA THR A 37 2.82 -9.13 -4.30
C THR A 37 3.70 -10.32 -4.69
N SER A 38 5.01 -10.13 -4.75
CA SER A 38 5.95 -11.22 -5.04
C SER A 38 5.70 -12.38 -4.06
N ASN A 39 5.76 -13.63 -4.52
CA ASN A 39 5.61 -14.81 -3.65
C ASN A 39 6.88 -15.16 -2.87
N GLU A 40 7.90 -14.30 -2.90
CA GLU A 40 9.14 -14.53 -2.16
C GLU A 40 8.92 -14.60 -0.63
N LEU A 41 9.68 -15.50 -0.01
CA LEU A 41 9.76 -15.62 1.44
C LEU A 41 10.37 -14.35 2.06
N PRO A 42 10.00 -13.98 3.30
CA PRO A 42 10.65 -12.89 4.02
C PRO A 42 12.16 -13.14 4.13
N LYS A 43 12.96 -12.10 3.86
CA LYS A 43 14.42 -12.13 3.97
C LYS A 43 14.86 -11.19 5.08
N LYS A 44 16.02 -11.49 5.69
CA LYS A 44 16.66 -10.58 6.63
C LYS A 44 17.35 -9.46 5.86
N ILE A 45 17.00 -8.24 6.19
CA ILE A 45 17.51 -7.03 5.55
C ILE A 45 18.09 -6.08 6.58
N MET A 46 19.03 -5.25 6.13
CA MET A 46 19.54 -4.11 6.85
C MET A 46 19.33 -2.87 5.99
N ILE A 47 19.08 -1.72 6.62
CA ILE A 47 18.97 -0.46 5.87
C ILE A 47 20.40 -0.01 5.53
N SER A 48 20.67 0.11 4.23
CA SER A 48 21.93 0.63 3.69
C SER A 48 22.12 2.06 4.15
N ARG A 49 23.34 2.38 4.58
CA ARG A 49 23.78 3.74 4.82
C ARG A 49 25.10 3.98 4.09
N GLU A 50 25.18 5.11 3.42
CA GLU A 50 26.42 5.57 2.80
C GLU A 50 27.26 6.40 3.77
N ASP A 51 26.61 7.09 4.74
CA ASP A 51 27.27 8.00 5.69
C ASP A 51 26.59 7.98 7.09
N ILE A 52 27.37 8.32 8.12
CA ILE A 52 26.98 8.52 9.52
C ILE A 52 26.21 9.85 9.71
N SER A 53 26.46 10.85 8.87
CA SER A 53 25.80 12.16 8.90
C SER A 53 24.29 12.12 8.55
N LEU A 54 23.86 11.08 7.84
CA LEU A 54 22.46 10.90 7.45
C LEU A 54 21.57 10.53 8.65
N PRO A 55 20.27 10.88 8.60
CA PRO A 55 19.36 10.63 9.71
C PRO A 55 19.34 9.16 10.13
N LEU A 56 19.53 8.89 11.42
CA LEU A 56 19.40 7.57 12.07
C LEU A 56 17.96 7.01 12.04
N SER A 57 17.07 7.68 11.32
CA SER A 57 15.72 7.23 11.08
C SER A 57 15.31 7.57 9.65
N ILE A 58 14.75 6.60 8.93
CA ILE A 58 14.31 6.78 7.55
C ILE A 58 12.80 7.00 7.49
N PRO A 59 12.30 7.82 6.55
CA PRO A 59 10.85 7.90 6.31
C PRO A 59 10.33 6.53 5.87
N THR A 60 9.19 6.13 6.43
CA THR A 60 8.46 4.94 5.96
C THR A 60 7.30 5.33 5.06
N TYR A 61 6.80 4.34 4.34
CA TYR A 61 5.59 4.45 3.55
C TYR A 61 4.58 3.39 3.98
N GLU A 62 3.31 3.61 3.66
CA GLU A 62 2.24 2.65 3.82
C GLU A 62 1.60 2.36 2.47
N LEU A 63 1.15 1.11 2.29
CA LEU A 63 0.37 0.69 1.13
C LEU A 63 -1.11 0.78 1.47
N ASN A 64 -1.82 1.66 0.79
CA ASN A 64 -3.28 1.76 0.86
C ASN A 64 -3.86 1.64 -0.55
N SER A 65 -4.65 0.59 -0.79
CA SER A 65 -5.36 0.39 -2.06
C SER A 65 -4.45 0.55 -3.29
N ASN A 66 -3.30 -0.13 -3.26
CA ASN A 66 -2.22 -0.09 -4.25
C ASN A 66 -1.46 1.25 -4.37
N LYS A 67 -1.83 2.29 -3.63
CA LYS A 67 -1.10 3.56 -3.57
C LYS A 67 -0.09 3.55 -2.42
N ILE A 68 1.09 4.08 -2.68
CA ILE A 68 2.14 4.29 -1.67
C ILE A 68 1.97 5.68 -1.08
N GLN A 69 1.78 5.78 0.23
CA GLN A 69 1.66 7.05 0.94
C GLN A 69 2.81 7.21 1.92
N LYS A 70 3.46 8.38 1.93
CA LYS A 70 4.54 8.68 2.87
C LYS A 70 3.96 8.87 4.27
N THR A 71 4.51 8.16 5.25
CA THR A 71 4.09 8.31 6.65
C THR A 71 4.88 9.41 7.34
N SER A 72 4.26 10.09 8.31
CA SER A 72 4.96 10.97 9.25
C SER A 72 5.89 10.22 10.19
N LYS A 73 5.59 8.94 10.46
CA LYS A 73 6.43 8.05 11.27
C LYS A 73 7.73 7.74 10.55
N LYS A 74 8.84 7.79 11.30
CA LYS A 74 10.16 7.35 10.83
C LYS A 74 10.49 6.01 11.46
N LEU A 75 11.20 5.17 10.72
CA LEU A 75 11.73 3.92 11.24
C LEU A 75 13.10 4.17 11.83
N ASN A 76 13.28 3.87 13.11
CA ASN A 76 14.59 3.88 13.75
C ASN A 76 15.42 2.71 13.21
N ILE A 77 16.61 3.02 12.69
CA ILE A 77 17.48 2.03 12.05
C ILE A 77 18.57 1.51 13.00
N LEU A 78 18.65 2.01 14.23
CA LEU A 78 19.55 1.48 15.26
C LEU A 78 18.85 0.46 16.15
N ASN A 79 19.62 -0.46 16.71
CA ASN A 79 19.16 -1.39 17.74
C ASN A 79 18.81 -0.64 19.04
N LYS A 80 18.24 -1.35 20.01
CA LYS A 80 17.80 -0.75 21.29
C LYS A 80 18.96 -0.11 22.06
N GLU A 81 20.16 -0.67 21.92
CA GLU A 81 21.40 -0.21 22.55
C GLU A 81 22.05 0.97 21.80
N LYS A 82 21.52 1.36 20.64
CA LYS A 82 22.01 2.43 19.75
C LYS A 82 23.43 2.23 19.19
N THR A 83 24.01 1.04 19.35
CA THR A 83 25.39 0.74 18.95
C THR A 83 25.50 0.11 17.57
N GLN A 84 24.43 -0.51 17.06
CA GLN A 84 24.46 -1.27 15.81
C GLN A 84 23.23 -1.00 14.96
N LEU A 85 23.35 -1.23 13.65
CA LEU A 85 22.21 -1.19 12.74
C LEU A 85 21.24 -2.33 13.06
N LYS A 86 19.96 -2.00 13.08
CA LYS A 86 18.88 -2.95 13.29
C LYS A 86 18.62 -3.73 12.01
N THR A 87 18.52 -5.04 12.16
CA THR A 87 18.11 -5.94 11.07
C THR A 87 16.61 -6.17 11.12
N PHE A 88 15.97 -6.26 9.97
CA PHE A 88 14.53 -6.45 9.83
C PHE A 88 14.23 -7.68 8.98
N TYR A 89 13.15 -8.39 9.27
CA TYR A 89 12.58 -9.35 8.32
C TYR A 89 11.57 -8.63 7.44
N ALA A 90 11.76 -8.72 6.13
CA ALA A 90 10.95 -8.02 5.16
C ALA A 90 10.71 -8.86 3.92
N LYS A 91 9.56 -8.62 3.25
CA LYS A 91 9.19 -9.27 2.00
C LYS A 91 9.34 -8.28 0.85
N LYS A 92 9.99 -8.70 -0.23
CA LYS A 92 10.13 -7.88 -1.44
C LYS A 92 8.77 -7.79 -2.14
N ILE A 93 8.36 -6.60 -2.55
CA ILE A 93 7.09 -6.34 -3.25
C ILE A 93 7.33 -5.39 -4.42
N SER A 94 6.47 -5.46 -5.45
CA SER A 94 6.48 -4.51 -6.56
C SER A 94 5.15 -3.77 -6.61
N VAL A 95 5.21 -2.45 -6.69
CA VAL A 95 4.04 -1.56 -6.73
C VAL A 95 4.32 -0.48 -7.77
N HIS A 96 3.47 -0.37 -8.80
CA HIS A 96 3.63 0.63 -9.87
C HIS A 96 5.03 0.65 -10.49
N ASN A 97 5.54 -0.52 -10.91
CA ASN A 97 6.88 -0.71 -11.48
C ASN A 97 8.05 -0.26 -10.59
N ARG A 98 7.81 -0.08 -9.29
CA ARG A 98 8.84 0.21 -8.30
C ARG A 98 8.91 -0.90 -7.28
N VAL A 99 10.12 -1.21 -6.88
CA VAL A 99 10.43 -2.29 -5.97
C VAL A 99 10.59 -1.75 -4.56
N TYR A 100 10.00 -2.45 -3.60
CA TYR A 100 10.06 -2.08 -2.19
C TYR A 100 10.19 -3.30 -1.27
N TRP A 101 10.53 -3.04 -0.01
CA TRP A 101 10.53 -4.02 1.07
C TRP A 101 9.42 -3.74 2.07
N LYS A 102 8.49 -4.68 2.20
CA LYS A 102 7.38 -4.66 3.16
C LYS A 102 7.78 -5.31 4.48
N LEU A 103 7.67 -4.55 5.55
CA LEU A 103 7.85 -4.99 6.94
C LEU A 103 6.55 -5.58 7.51
N ALA A 104 6.65 -6.29 8.64
CA ALA A 104 5.50 -6.92 9.31
C ALA A 104 4.33 -5.96 9.60
N ASN A 105 4.60 -4.69 9.91
CA ASN A 105 3.57 -3.70 10.26
C ASN A 105 2.96 -2.98 9.04
N ASN A 106 2.94 -3.61 7.86
CA ASN A 106 2.53 -3.02 6.58
C ASN A 106 3.30 -1.75 6.16
N LYS A 107 4.41 -1.46 6.85
CA LYS A 107 5.33 -0.38 6.50
C LYS A 107 6.23 -0.82 5.36
N ILE A 108 6.60 0.13 4.50
CA ILE A 108 7.35 -0.13 3.30
C ILE A 108 8.58 0.78 3.24
N ILE A 109 9.69 0.23 2.74
CA ILE A 109 10.97 0.90 2.51
C ILE A 109 11.37 0.72 1.05
N ASP A 110 11.97 1.75 0.46
CA ASP A 110 12.53 1.72 -0.89
C ASP A 110 13.69 0.72 -1.03
N ASP A 111 13.71 -0.10 -2.09
CA ASP A 111 14.73 -1.13 -2.36
C ASP A 111 16.15 -0.57 -2.35
N LYS A 112 16.35 0.66 -2.87
CA LYS A 112 17.68 1.30 -2.93
C LYS A 112 18.30 1.58 -1.56
N ARG A 113 17.50 1.55 -0.50
CA ARG A 113 17.94 1.83 0.88
C ARG A 113 18.25 0.56 1.65
N VAL A 114 18.31 -0.60 0.99
CA VAL A 114 18.36 -1.90 1.67
C VAL A 114 19.55 -2.72 1.20
N VAL A 115 20.23 -3.37 2.14
CA VAL A 115 21.20 -4.44 1.92
C VAL A 115 20.60 -5.75 2.42
N ILE A 116 20.69 -6.79 1.60
CA ILE A 116 20.25 -8.14 1.99
C ILE A 116 21.37 -8.78 2.82
N ILE A 117 21.03 -9.30 4.00
CA ILE A 117 21.96 -10.07 4.83
C ILE A 117 21.84 -11.54 4.39
N LYS A 118 22.97 -12.13 3.98
CA LYS A 118 23.08 -13.55 3.63
C LYS A 118 23.27 -14.41 4.87
#